data_AF-A0A3S4HT72-F1
#
_entry.id   AF-A0A3S4HT72-F1
#
_cell.length_a   1.000
_cell.length_b   1.000
_cell.length_c   1.000
_cell.angle_alpha   90.00
_cell.angle_beta   90.00
_cell.angle_gamma   90.00
#
_symmetry.space_group_name_H-M   'P 1'
#
loop_
_entity.id
_entity.type
_entity.pdbx_description
1 polymer ?
#
loop_
_entity_poly.entity_id
_entity_poly.type
_entity_poly.pdbx_seq_one_letter_code
_entity_poly.pdbx_strand_id
1 'polypeptide(L)'
;MDAIGNRSDDVPLDIMKEVPVISLSPDSDSGTVGDNITRDKQPTFIIGNLESDVVVVQVDINGTVYNAEKNADGVWFFTPGTPLADGSYTISVIASDAAGNQKNSLPITVTIDSTLTVPEIALAAGEDNGASDSDNVTNHTQPKFTLQHIDADVTGVTVNVTHNGVTDIYQATQGADGWTFTPPAAWNDGTYTLSVTVVDRAGKLTAICFASGDG
;
A
#
# COMPACT_ATOMS: atom_id res chain seq x y z
N MET A 1 26.41 -5.65 57.04
CA MET A 1 26.46 -5.57 58.51
C MET A 1 27.84 -5.10 58.90
N ASP A 2 27.96 -4.02 59.67
CA ASP A 2 29.25 -3.64 60.26
C ASP A 2 29.62 -4.52 61.45
N ALA A 3 30.76 -4.25 62.09
CA ALA A 3 31.29 -5.04 63.20
C ALA A 3 30.37 -5.09 64.44
N ILE A 4 29.30 -4.28 64.49
CA ILE A 4 28.33 -4.24 65.59
C ILE A 4 26.90 -4.55 65.13
N GLY A 5 26.72 -5.06 63.90
CA GLY A 5 25.44 -5.53 63.39
C GLY A 5 24.56 -4.46 62.75
N ASN A 6 25.04 -3.24 62.54
CA ASN A 6 24.28 -2.25 61.77
C ASN A 6 24.19 -2.72 60.31
N ARG A 7 22.98 -2.77 59.77
CA ARG A 7 22.78 -2.83 58.32
C ARG A 7 22.71 -1.40 57.81
N SER A 8 23.43 -1.12 56.73
CA SER A 8 23.13 0.04 55.89
C SER A 8 21.72 -0.11 55.33
N ASP A 9 21.08 1.00 55.02
CA ASP A 9 19.84 0.98 54.25
C ASP A 9 20.08 0.33 52.89
N ASP A 10 19.12 -0.47 52.44
CA ASP A 10 19.13 -1.02 51.09
C ASP A 10 18.66 0.08 50.11
N VAL A 11 19.41 0.30 49.02
CA VAL A 11 19.06 1.25 47.95
C VAL A 11 18.69 0.45 46.71
N PRO A 12 17.40 0.09 46.51
CA PRO A 12 16.99 -0.63 45.32
C PRO A 12 17.12 0.27 44.10
N LEU A 13 17.68 -0.27 43.02
CA LEU A 13 17.84 0.40 41.73
C LEU A 13 17.10 -0.41 40.67
N ASP A 14 16.27 0.28 39.91
CA ASP A 14 15.52 -0.28 38.79
C ASP A 14 15.80 0.58 37.55
N ILE A 15 16.30 -0.04 36.49
CA ILE A 15 16.75 0.63 35.26
C ILE A 15 16.23 -0.11 34.04
N MET A 16 15.83 0.65 33.03
CA MET A 16 15.49 0.13 31.71
C MET A 16 16.64 0.34 30.72
N LYS A 17 17.00 -0.69 29.96
CA LYS A 17 18.11 -0.70 28.99
C LYS A 17 17.62 -0.85 27.56
N GLU A 18 16.65 -1.73 27.31
CA GLU A 18 16.20 -2.07 25.96
C GLU A 18 15.49 -0.90 25.30
N VAL A 19 15.83 -0.67 24.03
CA VAL A 19 15.15 0.31 23.20
C VAL A 19 14.02 -0.40 22.46
N PRO A 20 12.76 0.04 22.60
CA PRO A 20 11.65 -0.61 21.94
C PRO A 20 11.77 -0.47 20.42
N VAL A 21 11.17 -1.42 19.70
CA VAL A 21 11.05 -1.37 18.23
C VAL A 21 9.58 -1.37 17.82
N ILE A 22 9.29 -0.75 16.69
CA ILE A 22 7.97 -0.75 16.07
C ILE A 22 8.11 -1.10 14.59
N SER A 23 7.15 -1.86 14.07
CA SER A 23 7.11 -2.30 12.67
C SER A 23 5.67 -2.38 12.18
N LEU A 24 5.46 -2.15 10.88
CA LEU A 24 4.19 -2.46 10.23
C LEU A 24 3.97 -3.98 10.25
N SER A 25 2.79 -4.43 10.68
CA SER A 25 2.44 -5.85 10.66
C SER A 25 2.47 -6.36 9.22
N PRO A 26 3.04 -7.54 8.93
CA PRO A 26 3.01 -8.12 7.58
C PRO A 26 1.60 -8.29 7.01
N ASP A 27 0.59 -8.52 7.86
CA ASP A 27 -0.82 -8.64 7.44
C ASP A 27 -1.44 -7.29 7.04
N SER A 28 -0.85 -6.18 7.50
CA SER A 28 -1.22 -4.81 7.13
C SER A 28 -0.26 -4.20 6.11
N ASP A 29 0.74 -4.93 5.61
CA ASP A 29 1.74 -4.47 4.66
C ASP A 29 1.40 -4.94 3.24
N SER A 30 0.54 -4.16 2.60
CA SER A 30 -0.14 -4.57 1.38
C SER A 30 0.68 -4.24 0.14
N GLY A 31 0.65 -5.11 -0.89
CA GLY A 31 1.41 -4.83 -2.11
C GLY A 31 2.85 -5.31 -1.96
N THR A 32 3.83 -4.41 -2.05
CA THR A 32 5.26 -4.78 -1.93
C THR A 32 5.68 -4.91 -0.47
N VAL A 33 5.68 -6.13 0.06
CA VAL A 33 6.06 -6.40 1.45
C VAL A 33 7.46 -5.88 1.79
N GLY A 34 7.57 -5.15 2.90
CA GLY A 34 8.80 -4.62 3.49
C GLY A 34 9.13 -3.18 3.07
N ASP A 35 8.28 -2.52 2.27
CA ASP A 35 8.52 -1.14 1.83
C ASP A 35 7.84 -0.07 2.71
N ASN A 36 7.05 -0.49 3.71
CA ASN A 36 6.24 0.37 4.58
C ASN A 36 5.21 1.23 3.82
N ILE A 37 4.72 0.77 2.67
CA ILE A 37 3.64 1.38 1.90
C ILE A 37 2.45 0.44 1.92
N THR A 38 1.27 0.94 2.33
CA THR A 38 0.08 0.10 2.43
C THR A 38 -1.20 0.85 2.09
N ARG A 39 -2.17 0.12 1.50
CA ARG A 39 -3.54 0.59 1.29
C ARG A 39 -4.44 0.38 2.50
N ASP A 40 -3.96 -0.36 3.50
CA ASP A 40 -4.67 -0.53 4.76
C ASP A 40 -4.71 0.80 5.50
N LYS A 41 -5.90 1.40 5.62
CA LYS A 41 -6.09 2.67 6.34
C LYS A 41 -6.09 2.50 7.85
N GLN A 42 -6.16 1.28 8.36
CA GLN A 42 -6.09 0.98 9.78
C GLN A 42 -5.01 -0.08 10.00
N PRO A 43 -3.76 0.21 9.63
CA PRO A 43 -2.70 -0.77 9.72
C PRO A 43 -2.42 -1.13 11.16
N THR A 44 -2.14 -2.40 11.40
CA THR A 44 -1.64 -2.87 12.69
C THR A 44 -0.12 -2.67 12.76
N PHE A 45 0.36 -2.10 13.85
CA PHE A 45 1.78 -2.01 14.18
C PHE A 45 2.13 -3.00 15.27
N ILE A 46 3.22 -3.74 15.10
CA ILE A 46 3.75 -4.67 16.09
C ILE A 46 4.91 -4.01 16.83
N ILE A 47 4.89 -4.12 18.16
CA ILE A 47 5.86 -3.52 19.07
C ILE A 47 6.65 -4.64 19.75
N GLY A 48 7.98 -4.50 19.74
CA GLY A 48 8.90 -5.50 20.26
C GLY A 48 10.06 -4.90 21.03
N ASN A 49 11.00 -5.79 21.41
CA ASN A 49 12.17 -5.47 22.23
C ASN A 49 11.83 -4.74 23.55
N LEU A 50 10.80 -5.24 24.23
CA LEU A 50 10.35 -4.74 25.53
C LEU A 50 10.84 -5.66 26.64
N GLU A 51 11.37 -5.06 27.71
CA GLU A 51 11.67 -5.78 28.95
C GLU A 51 10.37 -6.23 29.63
N SER A 52 10.45 -7.30 30.44
CA SER A 52 9.26 -7.95 31.03
C SER A 52 8.50 -7.09 32.04
N ASP A 53 9.16 -6.07 32.59
CA ASP A 53 8.67 -5.11 33.57
C ASP A 53 8.10 -3.82 32.95
N VAL A 54 8.06 -3.72 31.61
CA VAL A 54 7.35 -2.65 30.91
C VAL A 54 5.84 -2.74 31.20
N VAL A 55 5.28 -1.63 31.67
CA VAL A 55 3.86 -1.51 32.07
C VAL A 55 3.05 -0.55 31.20
N VAL A 56 3.72 0.41 30.54
CA VAL A 56 3.06 1.37 29.65
C VAL A 56 3.77 1.35 28.30
N VAL A 57 2.98 1.22 27.23
CA VAL A 57 3.45 1.31 25.85
C VAL A 57 2.53 2.26 25.09
N GLN A 58 3.12 3.28 24.48
CA GLN A 58 2.40 4.30 23.72
C GLN A 58 3.00 4.47 22.33
N VAL A 59 2.17 4.63 21.32
CA VAL A 59 2.58 4.89 19.93
C VAL A 59 2.35 6.36 19.62
N ASP A 60 3.39 7.05 19.17
CA ASP A 60 3.34 8.40 18.62
C ASP A 60 3.20 8.29 17.10
N ILE A 61 2.15 8.91 16.56
CA ILE A 61 1.93 9.09 15.12
C ILE A 61 1.88 10.59 14.83
N ASN A 62 2.91 11.12 14.17
CA ASN A 62 3.05 12.54 13.84
C ASN A 62 2.82 13.50 15.04
N GLY A 63 3.25 13.10 16.24
CA GLY A 63 3.11 13.85 17.49
C GLY A 63 1.81 13.58 18.26
N THR A 64 0.90 12.77 17.73
CA THR A 64 -0.31 12.33 18.45
C THR A 64 -0.05 10.98 19.12
N VAL A 65 -0.23 10.92 20.43
CA VAL A 65 0.10 9.74 21.24
C VAL A 65 -1.13 8.90 21.53
N TYR A 66 -1.01 7.59 21.32
CA TYR A 66 -2.04 6.59 21.56
C TYR A 66 -1.50 5.50 22.49
N ASN A 67 -2.37 4.86 23.27
CA ASN A 67 -1.98 3.69 24.04
C ASN A 67 -1.96 2.46 23.14
N ALA A 68 -0.93 1.63 23.28
CA ALA A 68 -0.88 0.32 22.64
C ALA A 68 -1.71 -0.70 23.43
N GLU A 69 -2.07 -1.79 22.77
CA GLU A 69 -2.78 -2.93 23.32
C GLU A 69 -1.82 -4.13 23.43
N LYS A 70 -2.14 -5.09 24.30
CA LYS A 70 -1.39 -6.33 24.45
C LYS A 70 -2.33 -7.50 24.19
N ASN A 71 -1.99 -8.35 23.21
CA ASN A 71 -2.83 -9.48 22.86
C ASN A 71 -2.67 -10.66 23.85
N ALA A 72 -3.42 -11.75 23.62
CA ALA A 72 -3.41 -12.93 24.48
C ALA A 72 -2.05 -13.65 24.55
N ASP A 73 -1.23 -13.52 23.50
CA ASP A 73 0.12 -14.07 23.41
C ASP A 73 1.19 -13.16 24.06
N GLY A 74 0.76 -12.02 24.60
CA GLY A 74 1.63 -11.04 25.25
C GLY A 74 2.37 -10.12 24.29
N VAL A 75 2.01 -10.12 23.01
CA VAL A 75 2.57 -9.22 21.99
C VAL A 75 1.87 -7.87 22.08
N TRP A 76 2.66 -6.80 22.12
CA TRP A 76 2.14 -5.43 22.08
C TRP A 76 1.90 -5.00 20.64
N PHE A 77 0.77 -4.35 20.40
CA PHE A 77 0.37 -3.87 19.08
C PHE A 77 -0.45 -2.59 19.18
N PHE A 78 -0.59 -1.88 18.07
CA PHE A 78 -1.49 -0.73 17.96
C PHE A 78 -2.19 -0.75 16.60
N THR A 79 -3.50 -0.48 16.60
CA THR A 79 -4.30 -0.28 15.38
C THR A 79 -5.06 1.03 15.51
N PRO A 80 -4.98 1.96 14.53
CA PRO A 80 -5.79 3.17 14.57
C PRO A 80 -7.28 2.85 14.68
N GLY A 81 -7.96 3.47 15.65
CA GLY A 81 -9.42 3.30 15.82
C GLY A 81 -10.26 3.92 14.70
N THR A 82 -9.65 4.80 13.90
CA THR A 82 -10.26 5.43 12.73
C THR A 82 -9.33 5.32 11.53
N PRO A 83 -9.86 5.18 10.29
CA PRO A 83 -9.06 5.19 9.08
C PRO A 83 -8.15 6.43 8.99
N LEU A 84 -6.87 6.18 8.73
CA LEU A 84 -5.90 7.20 8.37
C LEU A 84 -6.17 7.67 6.92
N ALA A 85 -5.86 8.92 6.66
CA ALA A 85 -5.89 9.48 5.32
C ALA A 85 -4.61 9.09 4.56
N ASP A 86 -4.66 9.17 3.24
CA ASP A 86 -3.51 8.91 2.41
C ASP A 86 -2.42 9.96 2.69
N GLY A 87 -1.18 9.49 2.81
CA GLY A 87 -0.06 10.32 3.22
C GLY A 87 1.01 9.56 3.99
N SER A 88 2.07 10.28 4.35
CA SER A 88 3.22 9.74 5.07
C SER A 88 3.13 10.04 6.57
N TYR A 89 3.36 9.02 7.39
CA TYR A 89 3.28 9.07 8.84
C TYR A 89 4.63 8.70 9.44
N THR A 90 5.16 9.56 10.29
CA THR A 90 6.30 9.26 11.15
C THR A 90 5.78 8.65 12.45
N ILE A 91 6.20 7.43 12.73
CA ILE A 91 5.67 6.61 13.82
C ILE A 91 6.80 6.17 14.74
N SER A 92 6.62 6.33 16.05
CA SER A 92 7.57 5.83 17.05
C SER A 92 6.83 5.27 18.27
N VAL A 93 7.52 4.52 19.12
CA VAL A 93 6.95 3.96 20.34
C VAL A 93 7.72 4.44 21.58
N ILE A 94 6.97 4.69 22.65
CA ILE A 94 7.43 5.06 23.97
C ILE A 94 7.07 3.91 24.91
N ALA A 95 8.04 3.38 25.62
CA ALA A 95 7.85 2.33 26.61
C ALA A 95 8.35 2.77 27.98
N SER A 96 7.57 2.48 29.02
CA SER A 96 7.90 2.81 30.41
C SER A 96 7.68 1.63 31.36
N ASP A 97 8.62 1.44 32.29
CA ASP A 97 8.53 0.46 33.37
C ASP A 97 7.84 1.01 34.62
N ALA A 98 7.69 0.15 35.65
CA ALA A 98 7.02 0.52 36.90
C ALA A 98 7.82 1.52 37.76
N ALA A 99 9.14 1.60 37.58
CA ALA A 99 10.01 2.59 38.23
C ALA A 99 9.97 3.96 37.53
N GLY A 100 9.35 4.05 36.35
CA GLY A 100 9.21 5.27 35.56
C GLY A 100 10.38 5.53 34.61
N ASN A 101 11.24 4.54 34.37
CA ASN A 101 12.22 4.67 33.30
C ASN A 101 11.51 4.64 31.95
N GLN A 102 11.98 5.48 31.01
CA GLN A 102 11.38 5.58 29.69
C GLN A 102 12.42 5.33 28.59
N LYS A 103 11.98 4.67 27.51
CA LYS A 103 12.75 4.49 26.27
C LYS A 103 11.86 4.80 25.07
N ASN A 104 12.45 5.44 24.07
CA ASN A 104 11.81 5.78 22.81
C ASN A 104 12.48 5.00 21.68
N SER A 105 11.70 4.47 20.75
CA SER A 105 12.25 3.81 19.56
C SER A 105 12.86 4.82 18.59
N LEU A 106 13.65 4.30 17.64
CA LEU A 106 13.84 5.01 16.38
C LEU A 106 12.49 5.14 15.66
N PRO A 107 12.24 6.24 14.94
CA PRO A 107 11.02 6.37 14.16
C PRO A 107 11.08 5.51 12.89
N ILE A 108 9.91 5.03 12.45
CA ILE A 108 9.68 4.49 11.12
C ILE A 108 8.81 5.45 10.32
N THR A 109 8.95 5.43 9.00
CA THR A 109 8.05 6.15 8.09
C THR A 109 7.15 5.15 7.39
N VAL A 110 5.84 5.34 7.49
CA VAL A 110 4.82 4.49 6.87
C VAL A 110 3.95 5.36 5.98
N THR A 111 3.72 4.91 4.75
CA THR A 111 2.87 5.61 3.78
C THR A 111 1.55 4.87 3.66
N ILE A 112 0.45 5.57 3.93
CA ILE A 112 -0.89 5.10 3.60
C ILE A 112 -1.18 5.56 2.19
N ASP A 113 -1.42 4.62 1.30
CA ASP A 113 -1.70 4.84 -0.11
C ASP A 113 -2.80 3.87 -0.55
N SER A 114 -4.01 4.39 -0.63
CA SER A 114 -5.23 3.66 -0.92
C SER A 114 -5.94 4.15 -2.18
N THR A 115 -5.35 5.15 -2.84
CA THR A 115 -5.92 5.82 -3.99
C THR A 115 -5.16 5.42 -5.23
N LEU A 116 -5.88 4.83 -6.17
CA LEU A 116 -5.41 4.68 -7.54
C LEU A 116 -6.51 5.17 -8.47
N THR A 117 -6.13 6.01 -9.41
CA THR A 117 -7.04 6.52 -10.42
C THR A 117 -7.51 5.37 -11.31
N VAL A 118 -8.81 5.38 -11.62
CA VAL A 118 -9.44 4.44 -12.55
C VAL A 118 -8.88 4.70 -13.94
N PRO A 119 -8.11 3.78 -14.55
CA PRO A 119 -7.56 4.00 -15.88
C PRO A 119 -8.63 3.91 -16.97
N GLU A 120 -8.34 4.52 -18.12
CA GLU A 120 -9.19 4.49 -19.32
C GLU A 120 -8.40 3.94 -20.51
N ILE A 121 -9.08 3.19 -21.39
CA ILE A 121 -8.54 2.72 -22.68
C ILE A 121 -9.45 3.22 -23.80
N ALA A 122 -8.86 3.80 -24.85
CA ALA A 122 -9.57 4.31 -26.02
C ALA A 122 -8.75 4.07 -27.29
N LEU A 123 -9.42 4.07 -28.46
CA LEU A 123 -8.72 4.10 -29.76
C LEU A 123 -7.88 5.38 -29.88
N ALA A 124 -6.66 5.26 -30.40
CA ALA A 124 -5.82 6.43 -30.64
C ALA A 124 -6.39 7.29 -31.79
N ALA A 125 -5.93 8.54 -31.89
CA ALA A 125 -6.37 9.45 -32.95
C ALA A 125 -6.12 8.85 -34.34
N GLY A 126 -7.18 8.78 -35.16
CA GLY A 126 -7.15 8.20 -36.50
C GLY A 126 -7.33 6.67 -36.57
N GLU A 127 -7.49 6.01 -35.41
CA GLU A 127 -7.74 4.57 -35.34
C GLU A 127 -9.23 4.23 -35.39
N ASP A 128 -10.10 5.08 -34.82
CA ASP A 128 -11.55 5.03 -35.06
C ASP A 128 -11.83 5.66 -36.43
N ASN A 129 -12.19 4.84 -37.42
CA ASN A 129 -12.11 5.24 -38.82
C ASN A 129 -13.17 4.59 -39.72
N GLY A 130 -13.27 5.09 -40.96
CA GLY A 130 -14.24 4.60 -41.92
C GLY A 130 -15.52 5.42 -41.90
N ALA A 131 -16.61 4.86 -41.38
CA ALA A 131 -17.93 5.49 -41.42
C ALA A 131 -18.10 6.59 -40.38
N SER A 132 -17.41 6.48 -39.25
CA SER A 132 -17.42 7.42 -38.14
C SER A 132 -16.01 7.55 -37.56
N ASP A 133 -15.80 8.56 -36.73
CA ASP A 133 -14.61 8.79 -35.91
C ASP A 133 -14.91 8.67 -34.40
N SER A 134 -16.07 8.10 -34.07
CA SER A 134 -16.60 8.00 -32.71
C SER A 134 -17.57 6.83 -32.47
N ASP A 135 -17.62 5.85 -33.38
CA ASP A 135 -18.44 4.64 -33.20
C ASP A 135 -17.64 3.43 -32.68
N ASN A 136 -16.34 3.61 -32.44
CA ASN A 136 -15.39 2.58 -32.06
C ASN A 136 -15.30 1.41 -33.05
N VAL A 137 -15.61 1.66 -34.33
CA VAL A 137 -15.46 0.69 -35.41
C VAL A 137 -14.24 1.09 -36.24
N THR A 138 -13.32 0.14 -36.44
CA THR A 138 -12.08 0.38 -37.17
C THR A 138 -11.91 -0.62 -38.30
N ASN A 139 -11.37 -0.15 -39.43
CA ASN A 139 -10.90 -0.99 -40.52
C ASN A 139 -9.42 -1.39 -40.37
N HIS A 140 -8.74 -0.95 -39.31
CA HIS A 140 -7.40 -1.41 -38.98
C HIS A 140 -7.45 -2.77 -38.26
N THR A 141 -6.71 -3.75 -38.75
CA THR A 141 -6.59 -5.07 -38.09
C THR A 141 -5.58 -5.08 -36.94
N GLN A 142 -4.81 -4.00 -36.75
CA GLN A 142 -3.91 -3.80 -35.60
C GLN A 142 -4.06 -2.37 -35.07
N PRO A 143 -5.23 -2.02 -34.51
CA PRO A 143 -5.47 -0.65 -34.06
C PRO A 143 -4.58 -0.31 -32.86
N LYS A 144 -4.15 0.95 -32.77
CA LYS A 144 -3.46 1.49 -31.59
C LYS A 144 -4.47 2.02 -30.58
N PHE A 145 -4.24 1.73 -29.30
CA PHE A 145 -5.00 2.23 -28.17
C PHE A 145 -4.14 3.14 -27.30
N THR A 146 -4.73 4.21 -26.78
CA THR A 146 -4.14 5.04 -25.72
C THR A 146 -4.67 4.59 -24.37
N LEU A 147 -3.80 4.57 -23.37
CA LEU A 147 -4.16 4.31 -21.97
C LEU A 147 -3.99 5.61 -21.18
N GLN A 148 -5.08 6.08 -20.60
CA GLN A 148 -5.15 7.36 -19.92
C GLN A 148 -5.39 7.16 -18.43
N HIS A 149 -5.20 8.24 -17.65
CA HIS A 149 -5.42 8.24 -16.20
C HIS A 149 -4.58 7.19 -15.45
N ILE A 150 -3.35 6.96 -15.92
CA ILE A 150 -2.37 6.10 -15.25
C ILE A 150 -1.57 6.95 -14.28
N ASP A 151 -1.66 6.65 -12.99
CA ASP A 151 -0.94 7.39 -11.95
C ASP A 151 0.58 7.17 -12.04
N ALA A 152 1.33 8.13 -11.51
CA ALA A 152 2.79 8.18 -11.65
C ALA A 152 3.53 7.09 -10.86
N ASP A 153 2.89 6.54 -9.83
CA ASP A 153 3.38 5.49 -8.94
C ASP A 153 2.91 4.08 -9.33
N VAL A 154 2.20 3.94 -10.46
CA VAL A 154 1.89 2.66 -11.08
C VAL A 154 3.19 1.93 -11.44
N THR A 155 3.29 0.68 -10.99
CA THR A 155 4.41 -0.23 -11.25
C THR A 155 4.11 -1.28 -12.33
N GLY A 156 2.85 -1.47 -12.69
CA GLY A 156 2.45 -2.39 -13.75
C GLY A 156 1.17 -1.96 -14.46
N VAL A 157 1.16 -2.05 -15.79
CA VAL A 157 0.01 -1.74 -16.65
C VAL A 157 -0.22 -2.89 -17.63
N THR A 158 -1.41 -3.48 -17.58
CA THR A 158 -1.80 -4.59 -18.46
C THR A 158 -3.12 -4.30 -19.16
N VAL A 159 -3.27 -4.83 -20.37
CA VAL A 159 -4.51 -4.77 -21.14
C VAL A 159 -5.07 -6.17 -21.28
N ASN A 160 -6.31 -6.36 -20.82
CA ASN A 160 -7.06 -7.59 -21.00
C ASN A 160 -7.88 -7.44 -22.29
N VAL A 161 -7.76 -8.40 -23.20
CA VAL A 161 -8.52 -8.43 -24.46
C VAL A 161 -9.38 -9.68 -24.47
N THR A 162 -10.69 -9.50 -24.54
CA THR A 162 -11.65 -10.60 -24.59
C THR A 162 -12.26 -10.69 -25.99
N HIS A 163 -12.16 -11.87 -26.62
CA HIS A 163 -12.74 -12.18 -27.92
C HIS A 163 -13.35 -13.57 -27.89
N ASN A 164 -14.61 -13.71 -28.30
CA ASN A 164 -15.37 -14.97 -28.26
C ASN A 164 -15.34 -15.68 -26.89
N GLY A 165 -15.34 -14.89 -25.80
CA GLY A 165 -15.31 -15.40 -24.42
C GLY A 165 -13.94 -15.85 -23.91
N VAL A 166 -12.87 -15.72 -24.71
CA VAL A 166 -11.48 -15.97 -24.29
C VAL A 166 -10.80 -14.65 -23.99
N THR A 167 -10.14 -14.55 -22.82
CA THR A 167 -9.40 -13.35 -22.41
C THR A 167 -7.90 -13.61 -22.45
N ASP A 168 -7.18 -12.81 -23.22
CA ASP A 168 -5.73 -12.73 -23.23
C ASP A 168 -5.25 -11.46 -22.51
N ILE A 169 -4.08 -11.53 -21.87
CA ILE A 169 -3.50 -10.40 -21.11
C ILE A 169 -2.18 -9.98 -21.75
N TYR A 170 -2.06 -8.69 -22.04
CA TYR A 170 -0.87 -8.09 -22.65
C TYR A 170 -0.26 -7.03 -21.74
N GLN A 171 1.06 -6.88 -21.80
CA GLN A 171 1.74 -5.75 -21.19
C GLN A 171 1.53 -4.51 -22.05
N ALA A 172 1.17 -3.38 -21.42
CA ALA A 172 1.13 -2.10 -22.11
C ALA A 172 2.54 -1.60 -22.41
N THR A 173 2.65 -0.69 -23.38
CA THR A 173 3.92 -0.07 -23.78
C THR A 173 3.94 1.38 -23.33
N GLN A 174 4.95 1.77 -22.54
CA GLN A 174 5.22 3.15 -22.18
C GLN A 174 6.19 3.77 -23.20
N GLY A 175 5.80 4.86 -23.85
CA GLY A 175 6.62 5.57 -24.83
C GLY A 175 6.47 7.09 -24.71
N ALA A 176 6.96 7.82 -25.73
CA ALA A 176 6.85 9.27 -25.79
C ALA A 176 5.39 9.77 -25.80
N ASP A 177 4.47 8.96 -26.33
CA ASP A 177 3.04 9.24 -26.41
C ASP A 177 2.28 8.87 -25.11
N GLY A 178 3.00 8.51 -24.04
CA GLY A 178 2.42 7.94 -22.83
C GLY A 178 2.24 6.41 -22.92
N TRP A 179 1.25 5.90 -22.20
CA TRP A 179 0.94 4.47 -22.16
C TRP A 179 0.03 4.09 -23.34
N THR A 180 0.38 3.01 -24.05
CA THR A 180 -0.32 2.56 -25.24
C THR A 180 -0.40 1.05 -25.32
N PHE A 181 -1.31 0.55 -26.15
CA PHE A 181 -1.38 -0.87 -26.50
C PHE A 181 -1.69 -1.01 -27.99
N THR A 182 -1.00 -1.93 -28.66
CA THR A 182 -1.30 -2.38 -30.02
C THR A 182 -1.20 -3.90 -30.01
N PRO A 183 -2.17 -4.65 -30.57
CA PRO A 183 -2.09 -6.09 -30.57
C PRO A 183 -0.85 -6.57 -31.34
N PRO A 184 -0.16 -7.61 -30.85
CA PRO A 184 1.11 -8.06 -31.44
C PRO A 184 0.94 -8.72 -32.82
N ALA A 185 -0.29 -9.05 -33.20
CA ALA A 185 -0.63 -9.65 -34.49
C ALA A 185 -1.98 -9.09 -34.96
N ALA A 186 -2.27 -9.25 -36.26
CA ALA A 186 -3.52 -8.80 -36.84
C ALA A 186 -4.70 -9.58 -36.27
N TRP A 187 -5.73 -8.86 -35.87
CA TRP A 187 -7.02 -9.41 -35.49
C TRP A 187 -7.88 -9.72 -36.72
N ASN A 188 -8.76 -10.70 -36.56
CA ASN A 188 -9.80 -10.98 -37.54
C ASN A 188 -11.00 -10.05 -37.27
N ASP A 189 -11.88 -9.90 -38.25
CA ASP A 189 -13.15 -9.22 -38.06
C ASP A 189 -13.94 -9.84 -36.89
N GLY A 190 -14.48 -8.99 -36.02
CA GLY A 190 -15.29 -9.39 -34.89
C GLY A 190 -15.29 -8.35 -33.77
N THR A 191 -16.00 -8.68 -32.69
CA THR A 191 -16.07 -7.82 -31.51
C THR A 191 -14.96 -8.18 -30.52
N TYR A 192 -14.31 -7.15 -29.99
CA TYR A 192 -13.28 -7.26 -28.97
C TYR A 192 -13.67 -6.37 -27.79
N THR A 193 -13.60 -6.92 -26.57
CA THR A 193 -13.80 -6.16 -25.34
C THR A 193 -12.46 -5.99 -24.66
N LEU A 194 -12.02 -4.75 -24.46
CA LEU A 194 -10.75 -4.46 -23.81
C LEU A 194 -10.99 -3.93 -22.39
N SER A 195 -10.02 -4.10 -21.51
CA SER A 195 -9.94 -3.38 -20.23
C SER A 195 -8.48 -3.18 -19.83
N VAL A 196 -8.21 -2.18 -19.00
CA VAL A 196 -6.86 -1.88 -18.50
C VAL A 196 -6.78 -2.10 -17.00
N THR A 197 -5.75 -2.81 -16.57
CA THR A 197 -5.46 -3.10 -15.17
C THR A 197 -4.15 -2.45 -14.78
N VAL A 198 -4.18 -1.69 -13.69
CA VAL A 198 -3.01 -1.01 -13.11
C VAL A 198 -2.71 -1.54 -11.72
N VAL A 199 -1.45 -1.52 -11.33
CA VAL A 199 -0.97 -1.91 -10.00
C VAL A 199 0.06 -0.89 -9.57
N ASP A 200 -0.12 -0.28 -8.40
CA ASP A 200 0.87 0.58 -7.75
C ASP A 200 1.67 -0.21 -6.70
N ARG A 201 2.44 0.47 -5.84
CA ARG A 201 3.24 -0.19 -4.79
C ARG A 201 2.40 -0.70 -3.61
N ALA A 202 1.28 -0.05 -3.31
CA ALA A 202 0.32 -0.44 -2.27
C ALA A 202 -0.66 -1.54 -2.76
N GLY A 203 -0.77 -1.76 -4.07
CA GLY A 203 -1.45 -2.92 -4.66
C GLY A 203 -2.29 -2.60 -5.90
N LYS A 204 -3.23 -3.51 -6.20
CA LYS A 204 -4.00 -3.52 -7.45
C LYS A 204 -5.35 -2.83 -7.30
N LEU A 205 -5.68 -1.91 -8.20
CA LEU A 205 -7.06 -1.49 -8.50
C LEU A 205 -7.37 -1.75 -9.99
N THR A 206 -8.61 -2.13 -10.29
CA THR A 206 -9.03 -2.56 -11.64
C THR A 206 -10.06 -1.57 -12.18
N ALA A 207 -9.92 -1.13 -13.44
CA ALA A 207 -10.97 -0.44 -14.15
C ALA A 207 -11.33 -1.18 -15.44
N ILE A 208 -12.62 -1.15 -15.77
CA ILE A 208 -13.18 -1.74 -16.98
C ILE A 208 -13.73 -0.56 -17.79
N CYS A 209 -13.14 -0.29 -18.95
CA CYS A 209 -13.71 0.62 -19.93
C CYS A 209 -14.03 -0.19 -21.19
N PHE A 210 -15.27 -0.08 -21.67
CA PHE A 210 -15.65 -0.61 -22.97
C PHE A 210 -15.35 0.45 -24.02
N ALA A 211 -14.91 0.05 -25.22
CA ALA A 211 -15.05 0.92 -26.38
C ALA A 211 -16.57 1.19 -26.53
N SER A 212 -17.00 2.43 -26.29
CA SER A 212 -18.41 2.78 -26.18
C SER A 212 -19.11 2.58 -27.53
N GLY A 213 -19.90 1.51 -27.64
CA GLY A 213 -20.70 1.20 -28.81
C GLY A 213 -22.04 0.58 -28.43
N ASP A 214 -22.74 1.18 -27.46
CA ASP A 214 -24.17 0.91 -27.25
C ASP A 214 -24.97 2.10 -27.80
N GLY A 215 -25.54 1.91 -28.99
CA GLY A 215 -26.43 2.85 -29.68
C GLY A 215 -27.01 2.25 -30.95
#